data_AF-B4GPB9-F1
#
_entry.id   AF-B4GPB9-F1
#
_cell.length_a   1.000
_cell.length_b   1.000
_cell.length_c   1.000
_cell.angle_alpha   90.00
_cell.angle_beta   90.00
_cell.angle_gamma   90.00
#
_symmetry.space_group_name_H-M   'P 1'
#
loop_
_entity.id
_entity.type
_entity.pdbx_description
1 polymer ?
#
loop_
_entity_poly.entity_id
_entity_poly.type
_entity_poly.pdbx_seq_one_letter_code
_entity_poly.pdbx_strand_id
1 'polypeptide(L)'
;MADDNSKLFVDFTILQESCLFRPVYGRCEENIKFFGYDFENNVCVEFFYSGCAGNTNRFSSVEECEKLCLVTNENEIKNVRDRDPYPPNHRDTTEWPHD
;
A
#
# COMPACT_ATOMS: atom_id res chain seq x y z
N MET A 1 20.63 32.94 13.28
CA MET A 1 19.18 33.08 13.01
C MET A 1 18.84 31.83 12.21
N ALA A 2 18.07 30.91 12.80
CA ALA A 2 17.73 29.64 12.18
C ALA A 2 16.56 29.84 11.21
N ASP A 3 16.76 29.52 9.95
CA ASP A 3 15.71 29.23 8.99
C ASP A 3 15.36 27.74 9.08
N ASP A 4 14.53 27.44 10.09
CA ASP A 4 13.80 26.18 10.22
C ASP A 4 12.77 26.07 9.09
N ASN A 5 13.18 25.47 7.96
CA ASN A 5 12.24 25.05 6.91
C ASN A 5 12.50 23.63 6.41
N SER A 6 13.12 22.80 7.27
CA SER A 6 13.34 21.37 7.03
C SER A 6 12.25 20.49 7.66
N LYS A 7 11.08 21.06 8.00
CA LYS A 7 10.00 20.35 8.70
C LYS A 7 8.73 20.15 7.88
N LEU A 8 8.86 20.00 6.56
CA LEU A 8 7.75 19.51 5.74
C LEU A 8 8.28 18.35 4.90
N PHE A 9 7.57 17.22 4.94
CA PHE A 9 7.88 15.90 4.34
C PHE A 9 8.63 14.90 5.24
N VAL A 10 7.94 14.54 6.33
CA VAL A 10 7.85 13.22 7.00
C VAL A 10 8.83 12.12 6.54
N ASP A 11 9.68 11.64 7.46
CA ASP A 11 10.61 10.50 7.33
C ASP A 11 9.95 9.11 7.18
N PHE A 12 8.68 9.03 6.75
CA PHE A 12 8.00 7.76 6.55
C PHE A 12 8.18 7.28 5.10
N THR A 13 8.95 6.20 4.91
CA THR A 13 9.08 5.55 3.61
C THR A 13 7.94 4.54 3.42
N ILE A 14 7.01 4.84 2.52
CA ILE A 14 6.00 3.88 2.07
C ILE A 14 6.68 2.88 1.14
N LEU A 15 6.78 1.62 1.56
CA LEU A 15 7.55 0.59 0.84
C LEU A 15 6.74 -0.13 -0.24
N GLN A 16 5.43 -0.21 -0.08
CA GLN A 16 4.55 -0.90 -1.01
C GLN A 16 3.93 0.11 -1.98
N GLU A 17 4.14 -0.09 -3.28
CA GLU A 17 3.66 0.83 -4.33
C GLU A 17 2.14 0.97 -4.30
N SER A 18 1.42 -0.10 -3.95
CA SER A 18 -0.04 -0.07 -3.75
C SER A 18 -0.46 1.02 -2.77
N CYS A 19 0.27 1.19 -1.67
CA CYS A 19 -0.03 2.15 -0.62
C CYS A 19 0.25 3.63 -1.04
N LEU A 20 0.89 3.87 -2.19
CA LEU A 20 1.15 5.23 -2.70
C LEU A 20 -0.06 5.82 -3.44
N PHE A 21 -0.99 4.98 -3.90
CA PHE A 21 -2.16 5.43 -4.63
C PHE A 21 -3.33 5.66 -3.67
N ARG A 22 -4.26 6.56 -4.00
CA ARG A 22 -5.53 6.64 -3.26
C ARG A 22 -6.41 5.43 -3.57
N PRO A 23 -7.26 4.95 -2.64
CA PRO A 23 -8.25 3.92 -2.95
C PRO A 23 -9.21 4.39 -4.06
N VAL A 24 -9.54 3.51 -5.02
CA VAL A 24 -10.37 3.86 -6.18
C VAL A 24 -11.57 2.94 -6.31
N TYR A 25 -12.77 3.53 -6.36
CA TYR A 25 -14.03 2.80 -6.59
C TYR A 25 -13.99 2.00 -7.90
N GLY A 26 -13.54 2.60 -9.00
CA GLY A 26 -13.45 1.95 -10.31
C GLY A 26 -14.59 2.39 -11.24
N ARG A 27 -14.91 1.57 -12.25
CA ARG A 27 -15.85 1.95 -13.34
C ARG A 27 -17.06 1.01 -13.51
N CYS A 28 -17.17 -0.01 -12.67
CA CYS A 28 -18.33 -0.90 -12.65
C CYS A 28 -19.38 -0.39 -11.65
N GLU A 29 -20.37 -1.21 -11.29
CA GLU A 29 -21.54 -0.78 -10.49
C GLU A 29 -21.75 -1.58 -9.19
N GLU A 30 -20.82 -2.49 -8.83
CA GLU A 30 -20.92 -3.21 -7.57
C GLU A 30 -20.53 -2.33 -6.38
N ASN A 31 -20.88 -2.74 -5.16
CA ASN A 31 -20.46 -2.07 -3.94
C ASN A 31 -19.79 -3.07 -3.00
N ILE A 32 -18.58 -3.50 -3.39
CA ILE A 32 -17.82 -4.49 -2.65
C ILE A 32 -16.96 -3.76 -1.61
N LYS A 33 -17.13 -4.10 -0.34
CA LYS A 33 -16.38 -3.51 0.76
C LYS A 33 -14.93 -4.00 0.78
N PHE A 34 -13.98 -3.08 0.82
CA PHE A 34 -12.55 -3.34 1.00
C PHE A 34 -11.92 -2.29 1.92
N PHE A 35 -10.64 -2.48 2.24
CA PHE A 35 -9.82 -1.52 2.97
C PHE A 35 -8.74 -0.96 2.06
N GLY A 36 -8.46 0.33 2.18
CA GLY A 36 -7.41 1.01 1.44
C GLY A 36 -6.66 1.97 2.34
N TYR A 37 -5.39 2.17 2.07
CA TYR A 37 -4.53 3.01 2.87
C TYR A 37 -4.65 4.48 2.47
N ASP A 38 -4.93 5.32 3.45
CA ASP A 38 -4.86 6.77 3.35
C ASP A 38 -3.47 7.21 3.81
N PHE A 39 -2.57 7.43 2.85
CA PHE A 39 -1.19 7.84 3.12
C PHE A 39 -1.07 9.25 3.71
N GLU A 40 -2.08 10.11 3.50
CA GLU A 40 -2.06 11.48 4.04
C GLU A 40 -2.26 11.45 5.56
N ASN A 41 -3.05 10.50 6.04
CA ASN A 41 -3.40 10.33 7.45
C ASN A 41 -2.71 9.12 8.12
N ASN A 42 -1.90 8.36 7.39
CA ASN A 42 -1.26 7.12 7.83
C ASN A 42 -2.25 6.15 8.50
N VAL A 43 -3.37 5.87 7.83
CA VAL A 43 -4.45 5.03 8.37
C VAL A 43 -5.11 4.20 7.27
N CYS A 44 -5.53 2.99 7.61
CA CYS A 44 -6.34 2.16 6.71
C CYS A 44 -7.83 2.47 6.89
N VAL A 45 -8.51 2.79 5.79
CA VAL A 45 -9.92 3.19 5.77
C VAL A 45 -10.76 2.20 4.96
N GLU A 46 -12.03 2.04 5.36
CA GLU A 46 -13.00 1.29 4.57
C GLU A 46 -13.40 2.10 3.32
N PHE A 47 -13.51 1.42 2.18
CA PHE A 47 -14.03 1.99 0.94
C PHE A 47 -14.78 0.94 0.11
N PHE A 48 -15.52 1.39 -0.90
CA PHE A 48 -16.19 0.50 -1.84
C PHE A 48 -15.42 0.37 -3.15
N TYR A 49 -15.35 -0.85 -3.67
CA TYR A 49 -14.85 -1.20 -4.98
C TYR A 49 -16.00 -1.65 -5.88
N SER A 50 -15.98 -1.15 -7.10
CA SER A 50 -17.02 -1.33 -8.11
C SER A 50 -17.06 -2.70 -8.78
N GLY A 51 -16.06 -3.55 -8.52
CA GLY A 51 -15.92 -4.86 -9.17
C GLY A 51 -14.94 -4.87 -10.36
N CYS A 52 -14.63 -3.72 -10.97
CA CYS A 52 -13.61 -3.63 -12.03
C CYS A 52 -12.81 -2.31 -12.02
N ALA A 53 -11.68 -2.31 -12.74
CA ALA A 53 -10.71 -1.21 -12.79
C ALA A 53 -10.17 -0.86 -11.39
N GLY A 54 -9.82 0.39 -11.15
CA GLY A 54 -9.21 0.82 -9.89
C GLY A 54 -7.71 0.50 -9.82
N ASN A 55 -7.19 0.36 -8.61
CA ASN A 55 -5.77 0.07 -8.35
C ASN A 55 -5.61 -0.99 -7.25
N THR A 56 -4.37 -1.23 -6.87
CA THR A 56 -3.97 -2.25 -5.90
C THR A 56 -4.01 -1.77 -4.45
N ASN A 57 -4.39 -0.51 -4.17
CA ASN A 57 -4.66 -0.05 -2.81
C ASN A 57 -6.03 -0.56 -2.33
N ARG A 58 -6.14 -1.89 -2.22
CA ARG A 58 -7.37 -2.62 -1.96
C ARG A 58 -7.06 -3.95 -1.28
N PHE A 59 -7.38 -4.02 0.00
CA PHE A 59 -7.07 -5.15 0.89
C PHE A 59 -8.35 -5.72 1.50
N SER A 60 -8.36 -7.03 1.68
CA SER A 60 -9.55 -7.77 2.13
C SER A 60 -9.89 -7.53 3.60
N SER A 61 -8.90 -7.13 4.40
CA SER A 61 -9.06 -6.81 5.82
C SER A 61 -8.25 -5.57 6.21
N VAL A 62 -8.63 -4.94 7.33
CA VAL A 62 -7.88 -3.80 7.87
C VAL A 62 -6.49 -4.22 8.31
N GLU A 63 -6.34 -5.41 8.89
CA GLU A 63 -5.06 -5.96 9.35
C GLU A 63 -4.09 -6.20 8.18
N GLU A 64 -4.60 -6.66 7.03
CA GLU A 64 -3.80 -6.83 5.81
C GLU A 64 -3.29 -5.47 5.30
N CYS A 65 -4.18 -4.48 5.22
CA CYS A 65 -3.81 -3.12 4.86
C CYS A 65 -2.76 -2.55 5.82
N GLU A 66 -2.98 -2.68 7.13
CA GLU A 66 -2.12 -2.11 8.14
C GLU A 66 -0.73 -2.74 8.12
N LYS A 67 -0.66 -4.07 8.01
CA LYS A 67 0.59 -4.82 7.92
C LYS A 67 1.43 -4.41 6.71
N LEU A 68 0.79 -4.05 5.59
CA LEU A 68 1.48 -3.72 4.34
C LEU A 68 1.78 -2.22 4.21
N CYS A 69 0.95 -1.36 4.79
CA CYS A 69 0.99 0.08 4.52
C CYS A 69 1.32 0.96 5.74
N LEU A 70 1.01 0.55 6.98
CA LEU A 70 1.38 1.36 8.15
C LEU A 70 2.89 1.31 8.34
N VAL A 71 3.50 2.49 8.53
CA VAL A 71 4.92 2.63 8.81
C VAL A 71 5.05 3.29 10.19
N THR A 72 5.65 2.59 11.16
CA THR A 72 5.69 3.10 12.55
C THR A 72 7.07 3.37 13.14
N ASN A 73 8.19 2.99 12.50
CA ASN A 73 9.55 3.47 12.86
C ASN A 73 10.64 3.05 11.83
N GLU A 74 11.79 3.73 11.83
CA GLU A 74 12.96 3.47 10.95
C GLU A 74 13.53 2.05 11.08
N ASN A 75 13.39 1.42 12.25
CA ASN A 75 13.92 0.07 12.51
C ASN A 75 13.05 -1.02 11.88
N GLU A 76 11.75 -0.77 11.70
CA GLU A 76 10.85 -1.66 10.97
C GLU A 76 11.11 -1.66 9.47
N ILE A 77 11.50 -0.52 8.90
CA ILE A 77 11.84 -0.37 7.47
C ILE A 77 12.97 -1.32 7.05
N LYS A 78 14.00 -1.50 7.89
CA LYS A 78 15.11 -2.42 7.62
C LYS A 78 14.66 -3.89 7.64
N ASN A 79 13.74 -4.25 8.52
CA ASN A 79 13.25 -5.62 8.69
C ASN A 79 12.20 -6.04 7.64
N VAL A 80 11.55 -5.07 6.97
CA VAL A 80 10.60 -5.33 5.87
C VAL A 80 11.33 -5.59 4.56
N ARG A 81 12.43 -4.89 4.26
CA ARG A 81 13.23 -5.10 3.04
C ARG A 81 13.78 -6.52 2.88
N ASP A 82 14.06 -7.20 3.99
CA ASP A 82 14.58 -8.58 4.00
C ASP A 82 13.48 -9.65 3.99
N ARG A 83 12.23 -9.26 4.23
CA ARG A 83 11.08 -10.15 4.29
C ARG A 83 10.05 -9.68 3.30
N ASP A 84 10.33 -9.86 2.01
CA ASP A 84 9.37 -9.58 0.95
C ASP A 84 8.05 -10.31 1.28
N PRO A 85 6.98 -9.61 1.70
CA PRO A 85 5.78 -10.24 2.22
C PRO A 85 4.81 -10.60 1.09
N TYR A 86 5.14 -10.28 -0.16
CA TYR A 86 4.24 -10.52 -1.27
C TYR A 86 4.55 -11.88 -1.93
N PRO A 87 3.68 -12.90 -1.78
CA PRO A 87 3.67 -13.96 -2.76
C PRO A 87 3.31 -13.33 -4.12
N PRO A 88 4.05 -13.62 -5.21
CA PRO A 88 3.75 -13.05 -6.51
C PRO A 88 2.29 -13.34 -6.83
N ASN A 89 1.53 -12.27 -7.10
CA ASN A 89 0.15 -12.41 -7.56
C ASN A 89 0.18 -13.35 -8.76
N HIS A 90 -0.62 -14.41 -8.68
CA HIS A 90 -0.60 -15.54 -9.59
C HIS A 90 -1.07 -15.13 -11.00
N ARG A 91 -0.14 -14.57 -11.78
CA ARG A 91 0.08 -14.94 -13.18
C ARG A 91 1.58 -15.18 -13.31
N ASP A 92 1.94 -16.41 -13.00
CA ASP A 92 3.20 -16.99 -13.46
C ASP A 92 3.19 -17.04 -14.99
N THR A 93 3.58 -15.93 -15.59
CA THR A 93 4.35 -15.95 -16.81
C THR A 93 5.67 -15.35 -16.41
N THR A 94 6.59 -16.16 -15.91
CA THR A 94 7.90 -16.36 -16.54
C THR A 94 8.82 -17.11 -15.58
N GLU A 95 8.69 -18.43 -15.53
CA GLU A 95 9.87 -19.28 -15.62
C GLU A 95 10.59 -18.96 -16.94
N TRP A 96 11.45 -17.93 -16.94
CA TRP A 96 12.57 -17.90 -17.88
C TRP A 96 13.79 -18.41 -17.13
N PRO A 97 14.31 -19.59 -17.48
CA PRO A 97 15.53 -20.09 -16.89
C PRO A 97 16.67 -19.17 -17.30
N HIS A 98 17.47 -18.76 -16.32
CA HIS A 98 18.86 -18.46 -16.58
C HIS A 98 19.56 -19.78 -16.87
N ASP A 99 19.68 -20.12 -18.16
CA ASP A 99 20.81 -20.80 -18.82
C ASP A 99 20.56 -20.90 -20.34
#